data_AF-A0A077X3S5-F1
#
_entry.id   AF-A0A077X3S5-F1
#
_cell.length_a   1.000
_cell.length_b   1.000
_cell.length_c   1.000
_cell.angle_alpha   90.00
_cell.angle_beta   90.00
_cell.angle_gamma   90.00
#
_symmetry.space_group_name_H-M   'P 1'
#
loop_
_entity.id
_entity.type
_entity.pdbx_description
1 polymer ?
#
loop_
_entity_poly.entity_id
_entity_poly.type
_entity_poly.pdbx_seq_one_letter_code
_entity_poly.pdbx_strand_id
1 'polypeptide(L)'
;MSAASKFFKIWYKPEIIPIYVVTGGAVAMATWYVSRLARGPEVVWDRHNNPYPWQHIDQNTQLKLMTVNQQFEKKYSRDRL
;
A
#
# COMPACT_ATOMS: atom_id res chain seq x y z
N MET A 1 -3.05 -8.93 -41.83
CA MET A 1 -2.67 -8.56 -40.45
C MET A 1 -3.49 -9.37 -39.46
N SER A 2 -2.85 -10.17 -38.61
CA SER A 2 -3.51 -11.01 -37.60
C SER A 2 -4.28 -10.16 -36.57
N ALA A 3 -5.42 -10.66 -36.07
CA ALA A 3 -6.25 -9.99 -35.08
C ALA A 3 -5.46 -9.58 -33.82
N ALA A 4 -4.48 -10.39 -33.41
CA ALA A 4 -3.58 -10.09 -32.29
C ALA A 4 -2.74 -8.81 -32.54
N SER A 5 -2.22 -8.63 -33.75
CA SER A 5 -1.43 -7.44 -34.11
C SER A 5 -2.28 -6.17 -34.11
N LYS A 6 -3.55 -6.26 -34.53
CA LYS A 6 -4.50 -5.14 -34.43
C LYS A 6 -4.83 -4.78 -32.99
N PHE A 7 -4.98 -5.79 -32.13
CA PHE A 7 -5.21 -5.61 -30.70
C PHE A 7 -4.04 -4.85 -30.05
N PHE A 8 -2.80 -5.34 -30.16
CA PHE A 8 -1.63 -4.65 -29.58
C PHE A 8 -1.44 -3.22 -30.11
N LYS A 9 -1.75 -2.97 -31.39
CA LYS A 9 -1.68 -1.61 -31.96
C LYS A 9 -2.61 -0.61 -31.27
N ILE A 10 -3.74 -1.05 -30.70
CA ILE A 10 -4.65 -0.19 -29.93
C ILE A 10 -4.04 0.13 -28.56
N TRP A 11 -3.43 -0.84 -27.90
CA TRP A 11 -2.83 -0.68 -26.57
C TRP A 11 -1.58 0.21 -26.55
N TYR A 12 -0.84 0.29 -27.66
CA TYR A 12 0.36 1.11 -27.80
C TYR A 12 0.13 2.46 -28.49
N LYS A 13 -1.12 2.92 -28.59
CA LYS A 13 -1.42 4.28 -29.08
C LYS A 13 -0.87 5.33 -28.10
N PRO A 14 -0.02 6.28 -28.56
CA PRO A 14 0.57 7.30 -27.67
C PRO A 14 -0.45 8.13 -26.89
N GLU A 15 -1.64 8.35 -27.46
CA GLU A 15 -2.75 9.08 -26.83
C GLU A 15 -3.39 8.33 -25.64
N ILE A 16 -3.31 7.00 -25.62
CA ILE A 16 -3.98 6.15 -24.60
C ILE A 16 -3.04 5.81 -23.45
N ILE A 17 -1.73 5.74 -23.70
CA ILE A 17 -0.71 5.43 -22.68
C ILE A 17 -0.84 6.29 -21.42
N PRO A 18 -1.00 7.64 -21.49
CA PRO A 18 -1.15 8.47 -20.30
C PRO A 18 -2.37 8.10 -19.44
N ILE A 19 -3.47 7.67 -20.07
CA ILE A 19 -4.69 7.27 -19.38
C ILE A 19 -4.40 6.03 -18.52
N TYR A 20 -3.78 5.01 -19.10
CA TYR A 20 -3.44 3.78 -18.37
C TYR A 20 -2.42 4.01 -17.26
N VAL A 21 -1.47 4.92 -17.45
CA VAL A 21 -0.49 5.26 -16.41
C VAL A 21 -1.16 5.91 -15.21
N VAL A 22 -2.05 6.89 -15.42
CA VAL A 22 -2.75 7.57 -14.32
C VAL A 22 -3.74 6.63 -13.64
N THR A 23 -4.55 5.89 -14.41
CA THR A 23 -5.52 4.95 -13.84
C THR A 23 -4.84 3.79 -13.11
N GLY A 24 -3.82 3.19 -13.73
CA GLY A 24 -3.03 2.12 -13.12
C GLY A 24 -2.30 2.60 -11.87
N GLY A 25 -1.70 3.79 -11.93
CA GLY A 25 -1.05 4.44 -10.79
C GLY A 25 -2.04 4.69 -9.65
N ALA A 26 -3.25 5.18 -9.93
CA ALA A 26 -4.28 5.44 -8.93
C ALA A 26 -4.72 4.15 -8.22
N VAL A 27 -5.03 3.09 -8.97
CA VAL A 27 -5.45 1.80 -8.39
C VAL A 27 -4.32 1.16 -7.59
N ALA A 28 -3.09 1.22 -8.10
CA ALA A 28 -1.91 0.71 -7.40
C ALA A 28 -1.68 1.45 -6.07
N MET A 29 -1.71 2.79 -6.07
CA MET A 29 -1.53 3.59 -4.86
C MET A 29 -2.67 3.38 -3.85
N ALA A 30 -3.91 3.30 -4.31
CA ALA A 30 -5.06 3.01 -3.45
C ALA A 30 -4.93 1.64 -2.78
N THR A 31 -4.59 0.61 -3.56
CA THR A 31 -4.38 -0.76 -3.06
C THR A 31 -3.24 -0.80 -2.06
N TRP A 32 -2.12 -0.14 -2.37
CA TRP A 32 -0.98 -0.04 -1.46
C TRP A 32 -1.38 0.63 -0.15
N TYR A 33 -2.12 1.74 -0.20
CA TYR A 33 -2.49 2.48 0.99
C TYR A 33 -3.47 1.70 1.89
N VAL A 34 -4.47 1.03 1.29
CA VAL A 34 -5.37 0.12 2.02
C VAL A 34 -4.58 -1.02 2.67
N SER A 35 -3.61 -1.60 1.96
CA SER A 35 -2.76 -2.65 2.53
C SER A 35 -1.94 -2.18 3.73
N ARG A 36 -1.49 -0.92 3.72
CA ARG A 36 -0.78 -0.28 4.83
C ARG A 36 -1.70 -0.04 6.03
N LEU A 37 -2.92 0.43 5.80
CA LEU A 37 -3.93 0.67 6.84
C LEU A 37 -4.39 -0.64 7.48
N ALA A 38 -4.63 -1.68 6.67
CA ALA A 38 -4.96 -3.02 7.14
C ALA A 38 -3.90 -3.57 8.12
N ARG A 39 -2.64 -3.18 7.98
CA ARG A 39 -1.55 -3.61 8.86
C ARG A 39 -1.27 -2.64 10.01
N GLY A 40 -2.15 -1.67 10.29
CA GLY A 40 -2.04 -0.79 11.45
C GLY A 40 -2.22 -1.53 12.79
N PRO A 41 -1.63 -1.03 13.89
CA PRO A 41 -1.78 -1.64 15.21
C PRO A 41 -3.21 -1.60 15.76
N GLU A 42 -4.08 -0.76 15.20
CA GLU A 42 -5.50 -0.68 15.52
C GLU A 42 -6.35 -1.83 14.92
N VAL A 43 -5.81 -2.55 13.93
CA VAL A 43 -6.53 -3.62 13.22
C VAL A 43 -6.12 -4.99 13.77
N VAL A 44 -7.09 -5.74 14.29
CA VAL A 44 -6.88 -7.11 14.78
C VAL A 44 -7.29 -8.11 13.68
N TRP A 45 -6.31 -8.82 13.10
CA TRP A 45 -6.56 -9.92 12.16
C TRP A 45 -6.63 -11.26 12.89
N ASP A 46 -5.64 -11.55 13.73
CA ASP A 46 -5.62 -12.75 14.57
C ASP A 46 -6.12 -12.44 15.99
N ARG A 47 -7.32 -12.93 16.33
CA ARG A 47 -7.92 -12.76 17.66
C ARG A 47 -7.47 -13.81 18.67
N HIS A 48 -6.77 -14.86 18.24
CA HIS A 48 -6.34 -15.96 19.10
C HIS A 48 -4.89 -15.79 19.55
N ASN A 49 -3.96 -15.58 18.61
CA ASN A 49 -2.53 -15.49 18.95
C ASN A 49 -2.04 -14.05 19.17
N ASN A 50 -2.73 -13.05 18.64
CA ASN A 50 -2.35 -11.64 18.76
C ASN A 50 -3.59 -10.72 18.92
N PRO A 51 -4.43 -10.93 19.95
CA PRO A 51 -5.67 -10.17 20.14
C PRO A 51 -5.44 -8.67 20.36
N TYR A 52 -4.26 -8.27 20.82
CA TYR A 52 -3.93 -6.90 21.22
C TYR A 52 -2.64 -6.40 20.53
N PRO A 53 -2.65 -6.22 19.20
CA PRO A 53 -1.45 -5.84 18.43
C PRO A 53 -0.81 -4.52 18.89
N TRP A 54 -1.59 -3.61 19.48
CA TRP A 54 -1.08 -2.36 20.03
C TRP A 54 -0.20 -2.52 21.28
N GLN A 55 -0.24 -3.66 21.97
CA GLN A 55 0.62 -3.90 23.14
C GLN A 55 2.08 -4.13 22.77
N HIS A 56 2.39 -4.37 21.49
CA HIS A 56 3.74 -4.66 20.99
C HIS A 56 4.44 -3.43 20.40
N ILE A 57 3.97 -2.22 20.71
CA ILE A 57 4.57 -0.98 20.22
C ILE A 57 5.51 -0.41 21.29
N ASP A 58 6.79 -0.20 20.94
CA ASP A 58 7.73 0.52 21.79
C ASP A 58 7.42 2.03 21.81
N GLN A 59 7.70 2.69 22.94
CA GLN A 59 7.40 4.12 23.17
C GLN A 59 8.03 5.07 22.12
N ASN A 60 9.21 4.76 21.58
CA ASN A 60 9.92 5.57 20.57
C ASN A 60 9.69 5.10 19.13
N THR A 61 8.51 4.54 18.85
CA THR A 61 8.15 4.04 17.50
C THR A 61 7.25 5.01 16.75
N GLN A 62 7.63 5.36 15.53
CA GLN A 62 6.78 6.13 14.62
C GLN A 62 5.67 5.25 14.04
N LEU A 63 4.43 5.50 14.46
CA LEU A 63 3.23 4.83 13.94
C LEU A 63 2.70 5.47 12.66
N LYS A 64 2.76 6.82 12.59
CA LYS A 64 2.22 7.60 11.48
C LYS A 64 3.06 7.42 10.22
N LEU A 65 2.41 7.51 9.05
CA LEU A 65 3.07 7.40 7.75
C LEU A 65 4.22 8.41 7.62
N MET A 66 4.01 9.65 8.07
CA MET A 66 4.97 10.73 8.01
C MET A 66 4.96 11.52 9.30
N THR A 67 6.14 11.98 9.68
CA THR A 67 6.38 12.94 10.76
C THR A 67 7.25 14.05 10.17
N VAL A 68 6.98 15.30 10.56
CA VAL A 68 7.69 16.44 9.98
C VAL A 68 8.85 16.86 10.90
N ASN A 69 8.56 17.06 12.20
CA ASN A 69 9.53 17.57 13.17
C ASN A 69 9.90 16.56 14.26
N GLN A 70 9.18 15.44 14.38
CA GLN A 70 9.37 14.45 15.43
C GLN A 70 10.41 13.41 15.00
N GLN A 71 11.40 13.17 15.86
CA GLN A 71 12.38 12.12 15.67
C GLN A 71 12.00 10.91 16.52
N PHE A 72 11.89 9.76 15.85
CA PHE A 72 11.64 8.47 16.48
C PHE A 72 12.83 7.56 16.17
N GLU A 73 13.16 6.66 17.09
CA GLU A 73 14.27 5.73 16.90
C GLU A 73 13.93 4.65 15.87
N LYS A 74 12.65 4.29 15.77
CA LYS A 74 12.18 3.19 14.91
C LYS A 74 10.91 3.58 14.16
N LYS A 75 10.69 2.95 13.01
CA LYS A 75 9.41 2.98 12.30
C LYS A 75 8.62 1.72 12.61
N TYR A 76 7.30 1.87 12.77
CA TYR A 76 6.43 0.74 13.01
C TYR A 76 6.47 -0.26 11.84
N SER A 77 6.74 -1.51 12.18
CA SER A 77 6.61 -2.67 11.31
C SER A 77 5.70 -3.69 11.98
N ARG A 78 4.85 -4.35 11.20
CA ARG A 78 3.97 -5.41 11.70
C ARG A 78 4.55 -6.76 11.31
N ASP A 79 5.12 -7.46 12.29
CA ASP A 79 5.80 -8.74 12.07
C ASP A 79 4.83 -9.93 12.00
N ARG A 80 3.64 -9.78 12.60
CA ARG A 80 2.60 -10.81 12.66
C ARG A 80 1.21 -10.19 12.51
N LEU A 81 0.36 -10.85 11.72
CA LEU A 81 -1.04 -10.47 11.51
C LEU A 81 -1.90 -10.87 12.70
#